data_AF-A0A382UQ15-F1
#
_entry.id   AF-A0A382UQ15-F1
#
_cell.length_a   1.000
_cell.length_b   1.000
_cell.length_c   1.000
_cell.angle_alpha   90.00
_cell.angle_beta   90.00
_cell.angle_gamma   90.00
#
_symmetry.space_group_name_H-M   'P 1'
#
loop_
_entity.id
_entity.type
_entity.pdbx_description
1 polymer ?
#
loop_
_entity_poly.entity_id
_entity_poly.type
_entity_poly.pdbx_seq_one_letter_code
_entity_poly.pdbx_strand_id
1 'polypeptide(L)'
;MEKLKAIALKSVDIKGIGLYSLGSHRKNLSDNQKEKYSEIFKKYFLKSFSSRLSDYTDPKINVLSMEKLNNKYTIVSSILIATEKNPEVKINWRVYTKDPANPLIRDLIIEGLSLARTQKEEFNSVIQSNDGDINALFANLTEFINK
;
A
#
# COMPACT_ATOMS: atom_id res chain seq x y z
N MET A 1 11.81 -0.40 -14.85
CA MET A 1 10.52 -0.89 -14.31
C MET A 1 10.63 -2.25 -13.62
N GLU A 2 11.15 -3.30 -14.27
CA GLU A 2 11.14 -4.65 -13.68
C GLU A 2 11.89 -4.79 -12.35
N LYS A 3 13.02 -4.10 -12.18
CA LYS A 3 13.75 -4.07 -10.88
C LYS A 3 12.92 -3.46 -9.73
N LEU A 4 12.17 -2.38 -9.99
CA LEU A 4 11.32 -1.74 -8.98
C LEU A 4 10.17 -2.66 -8.55
N LYS A 5 9.50 -3.30 -9.52
CA LYS A 5 8.46 -4.29 -9.23
C LYS A 5 9.01 -5.45 -8.41
N ALA A 6 10.21 -5.95 -8.72
CA ALA A 6 10.85 -7.03 -7.99
C ALA A 6 11.14 -6.65 -6.52
N ILE A 7 11.58 -5.42 -6.27
CA ILE A 7 11.76 -4.90 -4.89
C ILE A 7 10.42 -4.84 -4.17
N ALA A 8 9.39 -4.26 -4.80
CA ALA A 8 8.06 -4.18 -4.21
C ALA A 8 7.50 -5.55 -3.84
N LEU A 9 7.64 -6.54 -4.74
CA LEU A 9 7.19 -7.92 -4.50
C LEU A 9 7.90 -8.62 -3.34
N LYS A 10 9.14 -8.23 -3.04
CA LYS A 10 9.92 -8.82 -1.94
C LYS A 10 9.70 -8.11 -0.61
N SER A 11 9.50 -6.79 -0.64
CA SER A 11 9.52 -5.96 0.57
C SER A 11 8.14 -5.54 1.08
N VAL A 12 7.08 -5.74 0.30
CA VAL A 12 5.72 -5.26 0.63
C VAL A 12 4.76 -6.44 0.72
N ASP A 13 3.93 -6.45 1.78
CA ASP A 13 2.83 -7.41 1.89
C ASP A 13 1.61 -6.94 1.08
N ILE A 14 1.74 -7.01 -0.25
CA ILE A 14 0.70 -6.56 -1.20
C ILE A 14 -0.63 -7.27 -0.93
N LYS A 15 -0.60 -8.57 -0.60
CA LYS A 15 -1.81 -9.34 -0.28
C LYS A 15 -2.46 -8.83 1.01
N GLY A 16 -1.67 -8.59 2.05
CA GLY A 16 -2.15 -8.02 3.32
C GLY A 16 -2.75 -6.63 3.14
N ILE A 17 -2.10 -5.76 2.37
CA ILE A 17 -2.60 -4.41 2.06
C ILE A 17 -3.90 -4.49 1.28
N GLY A 18 -3.97 -5.31 0.23
CA GLY A 18 -5.20 -5.49 -0.55
C GLY A 18 -6.36 -5.93 0.33
N LEU A 19 -6.17 -6.99 1.13
CA LEU A 19 -7.21 -7.47 2.05
C LEU A 19 -7.61 -6.43 3.10
N TYR A 20 -6.67 -5.59 3.56
CA TYR A 20 -6.97 -4.49 4.48
C TYR A 20 -7.82 -3.41 3.80
N SER A 21 -7.50 -3.07 2.55
CA SER A 21 -8.19 -2.03 1.78
C SER A 21 -9.65 -2.37 1.45
N LEU A 22 -10.02 -3.66 1.42
CA LEU A 22 -11.42 -4.08 1.31
C LEU A 22 -12.25 -3.79 2.57
N GLY A 23 -11.62 -3.59 3.73
CA GLY A 23 -12.34 -3.35 4.98
C GLY A 23 -13.35 -4.45 5.34
N SER A 24 -14.57 -4.05 5.71
CA SER A 24 -15.67 -4.96 6.06
C SER A 24 -16.20 -5.74 4.87
N HIS A 25 -16.14 -5.18 3.65
CA HIS A 25 -16.65 -5.81 2.42
C HIS A 25 -16.01 -7.16 2.14
N ARG A 26 -14.76 -7.36 2.58
CA ARG A 26 -14.05 -8.65 2.51
C ARG A 26 -14.87 -9.83 3.02
N LYS A 27 -15.68 -9.63 4.07
CA LYS A 27 -16.46 -10.70 4.71
C LYS A 27 -17.56 -11.27 3.80
N ASN A 28 -18.03 -10.47 2.85
CA ASN A 28 -19.14 -10.82 1.95
C ASN A 28 -18.66 -11.45 0.65
N LEU A 29 -17.34 -11.55 0.44
CA LEU A 29 -16.77 -12.11 -0.79
C LEU A 29 -16.65 -13.63 -0.71
N SER A 30 -17.01 -14.30 -1.80
CA SER A 30 -16.64 -15.69 -2.03
C SER A 30 -15.12 -15.83 -2.21
N ASP A 31 -14.61 -17.05 -2.09
CA ASP A 31 -13.17 -17.28 -2.25
C ASP A 31 -12.70 -16.99 -3.68
N ASN A 32 -13.50 -17.35 -4.69
CA ASN A 32 -13.24 -16.96 -6.08
C ASN A 32 -13.17 -15.43 -6.27
N GLN A 33 -14.04 -14.68 -5.58
CA GLN A 33 -13.99 -13.20 -5.64
C GLN A 33 -12.75 -12.65 -4.94
N LYS A 34 -12.32 -13.24 -3.82
CA LYS A 34 -11.08 -12.82 -3.12
C LYS A 34 -9.84 -13.10 -3.95
N GLU A 35 -9.79 -14.24 -4.64
CA GLU A 35 -8.70 -14.60 -5.54
C GLU A 35 -8.64 -13.63 -6.72
N LYS A 36 -9.76 -13.45 -7.42
CA LYS A 36 -9.88 -12.48 -8.51
C LYS A 36 -9.46 -11.08 -8.09
N TYR A 37 -9.96 -10.61 -6.94
CA TYR A 37 -9.56 -9.33 -6.37
C TYR A 37 -8.06 -9.26 -6.10
N SER A 38 -7.48 -10.29 -5.48
CA SER A 38 -6.05 -10.30 -5.12
C SER A 38 -5.16 -10.15 -6.35
N GLU A 39 -5.52 -10.77 -7.47
CA GLU A 39 -4.80 -10.64 -8.74
C GLU A 39 -4.91 -9.23 -9.33
N ILE A 40 -6.14 -8.68 -9.37
CA ILE A 40 -6.39 -7.31 -9.86
C ILE A 40 -5.63 -6.31 -8.99
N PHE A 41 -5.77 -6.40 -7.67
CA PHE A 41 -5.12 -5.50 -6.72
C PHE A 41 -3.59 -5.56 -6.84
N LYS A 42 -3.00 -6.75 -7.03
CA LYS A 42 -1.55 -6.88 -7.25
C LYS A 42 -1.09 -6.10 -8.47
N LYS A 43 -1.81 -6.21 -9.60
CA LYS A 43 -1.49 -5.47 -10.84
C LYS A 43 -1.65 -3.95 -10.63
N TYR A 44 -2.77 -3.55 -10.02
CA TYR A 44 -3.05 -2.16 -9.66
C TYR A 44 -1.93 -1.57 -8.80
N PHE A 45 -1.55 -2.27 -7.72
CA PHE A 45 -0.50 -1.84 -6.80
C PHE A 45 0.83 -1.65 -7.51
N LEU A 46 1.28 -2.64 -8.29
CA LEU A 46 2.57 -2.56 -8.99
C LEU A 46 2.61 -1.43 -10.00
N LYS A 47 1.48 -1.14 -10.66
CA LYS A 47 1.36 -0.01 -11.59
C LYS A 47 1.42 1.33 -10.85
N SER A 48 0.58 1.51 -9.83
CA SER A 48 0.53 2.72 -8.99
C SER A 48 1.88 2.99 -8.30
N PHE A 49 2.54 1.94 -7.83
CA PHE A 49 3.87 2.03 -7.22
C PHE A 49 4.93 2.51 -8.23
N SER A 50 4.94 1.91 -9.43
CA SER A 50 5.94 2.25 -10.44
C SER A 50 5.74 3.68 -10.98
N SER A 51 4.50 4.13 -11.15
CA SER A 51 4.20 5.49 -11.60
C SER A 51 4.54 6.56 -10.55
N ARG A 52 4.38 6.27 -9.27
CA ARG A 52 4.77 7.22 -8.21
C ARG A 52 6.28 7.41 -8.12
N LEU A 53 7.06 6.40 -8.50
CA LEU A 53 8.52 6.44 -8.41
C LEU A 53 9.21 6.97 -9.68
N SER A 54 8.50 7.10 -10.81
CA SER A 54 9.09 7.68 -12.03
C SER A 54 9.41 9.17 -11.87
N ASP A 55 8.73 9.84 -10.96
CA ASP A 55 8.76 11.30 -10.85
C ASP A 55 9.78 11.79 -9.80
N TYR A 56 10.39 10.89 -9.03
CA TYR A 56 11.36 11.25 -7.99
C TYR A 56 12.80 11.25 -8.51
N THR A 57 13.45 12.41 -8.41
CA THR A 57 14.88 12.59 -8.66
C THR A 57 15.68 12.36 -7.36
N ASP A 58 16.28 11.19 -7.23
CA ASP A 58 17.24 10.80 -6.16
C ASP A 58 16.89 11.28 -4.72
N PRO A 59 15.74 10.86 -4.17
CA PRO A 59 15.33 11.25 -2.82
C PRO A 59 16.29 10.68 -1.76
N LYS A 60 16.85 11.55 -0.91
CA LYS A 60 17.63 11.12 0.25
C LYS A 60 16.72 10.83 1.43
N ILE A 61 16.73 9.59 1.90
CA ILE A 61 15.98 9.15 3.08
C ILE A 61 16.96 8.91 4.23
N ASN A 62 16.67 9.48 5.39
CA ASN A 62 17.40 9.22 6.63
C ASN A 62 16.52 8.42 7.60
N VAL A 63 16.94 7.21 7.97
CA VAL A 63 16.25 6.37 8.96
C VAL A 63 16.63 6.85 10.36
N LEU A 64 15.64 7.21 11.15
CA LEU A 64 15.83 7.83 12.46
C LEU A 64 15.76 6.81 13.60
N SER A 65 14.78 5.92 13.57
CA SER A 65 14.53 5.00 14.68
C SER A 65 13.70 3.80 14.26
N MET A 66 13.69 2.80 15.14
CA MET A 66 12.84 1.63 15.06
C MET A 66 12.17 1.39 16.42
N GLU A 67 10.86 1.21 16.41
CA GLU A 67 10.08 0.93 17.61
C GLU A 67 9.25 -0.34 17.39
N LYS A 68 9.48 -1.36 18.22
CA LYS A 68 8.66 -2.57 18.21
C LYS A 68 7.34 -2.30 18.94
N LEU A 69 6.24 -2.18 18.19
CA LEU A 69 4.91 -1.96 18.76
C LEU A 69 4.37 -3.21 19.48
N ASN A 70 4.59 -4.38 18.87
CA ASN A 70 4.18 -5.67 19.44
C ASN A 70 4.88 -6.82 18.71
N ASN A 71 4.50 -8.07 19.02
CA ASN A 71 5.09 -9.27 18.41
C ASN A 71 4.84 -9.42 16.91
N LYS A 72 3.96 -8.62 16.30
CA LYS A 72 3.63 -8.68 14.88
C LYS A 72 4.11 -7.44 14.11
N TYR A 73 4.36 -6.32 14.78
CA TYR A 73 4.55 -5.05 14.12
C TYR A 73 5.67 -4.22 14.73
N THR A 74 6.38 -3.54 13.84
CA THR A 74 7.42 -2.57 14.14
C THR A 74 7.16 -1.31 13.31
N ILE A 75 7.32 -0.13 13.92
CA ILE A 75 7.39 1.13 13.19
C ILE A 75 8.85 1.45 12.94
N VAL A 76 9.19 1.76 11.69
CA VAL A 76 10.47 2.37 11.33
C VAL A 76 10.18 3.81 11.00
N SER A 77 10.86 4.75 11.63
CA SER A 77 10.69 6.19 11.38
C SER A 77 11.82 6.70 10.51
N SER A 78 11.49 7.51 9.52
CA SER A 78 12.45 8.14 8.63
C SER A 78 12.00 9.55 8.25
N ILE A 79 12.94 10.33 7.75
CA ILE A 79 12.66 11.59 7.06
C ILE A 79 13.12 11.49 5.61
N LEU A 80 12.29 11.99 4.70
CA LEU A 80 12.74 12.41 3.38
C LEU A 80 13.37 13.79 3.55
N ILE A 81 14.66 13.90 3.27
CA ILE A 81 15.43 15.13 3.50
C ILE A 81 14.89 16.24 2.58
N ALA A 82 14.78 17.44 3.14
CA ALA A 82 14.39 18.63 2.39
C ALA A 82 15.33 18.86 1.18
N THR A 83 14.75 19.38 0.10
CA THR A 83 15.46 19.90 -1.07
C THR A 83 15.12 21.38 -1.22
N GLU A 84 15.78 22.09 -2.13
CA GLU A 84 15.41 23.48 -2.43
C GLU A 84 13.95 23.63 -2.88
N LYS A 85 13.35 22.58 -3.47
CA LYS A 85 11.99 22.59 -4.02
C LYS A 85 10.94 21.97 -3.11
N ASN A 86 11.33 21.05 -2.22
CA ASN A 86 10.40 20.28 -1.41
C ASN A 86 10.83 20.30 0.06
N PRO A 87 9.89 20.52 1.01
CA PRO A 87 10.19 20.46 2.44
C PRO A 87 10.56 19.04 2.88
N GLU A 88 11.13 18.94 4.09
CA GLU A 88 11.30 17.66 4.77
C GLU A 88 9.95 16.99 4.97
N VAL A 89 9.90 15.66 4.81
CA VAL A 89 8.68 14.87 5.02
C VAL A 89 8.96 13.72 5.97
N LYS A 90 8.18 13.61 7.05
CA LYS A 90 8.22 12.51 8.01
C LYS A 90 7.44 11.32 7.50
N ILE A 91 8.10 10.16 7.52
CA ILE A 91 7.53 8.90 7.06
C ILE A 91 7.71 7.84 8.14
N ASN A 92 6.60 7.28 8.60
CA ASN A 92 6.55 6.11 9.46
C ASN A 92 6.14 4.89 8.62
N TRP A 93 6.99 3.88 8.61
CA TRP A 93 6.80 2.63 7.91
C TRP A 93 6.21 1.61 8.89
N ARG A 94 4.99 1.14 8.64
CA ARG A 94 4.44 0.03 9.42
C ARG A 94 4.91 -1.28 8.81
N VAL A 95 5.78 -1.97 9.51
CA VAL A 95 6.39 -3.22 9.07
C VAL A 95 5.79 -4.39 9.85
N TYR A 96 5.34 -5.41 9.13
CA TYR A 96 4.93 -6.69 9.69
C TYR A 96 6.18 -7.53 9.96
N THR A 97 6.45 -7.76 11.24
CA THR A 97 7.67 -8.39 11.76
C THR A 97 7.37 -9.66 12.57
N LYS A 98 6.21 -10.29 12.34
CA LYS A 98 5.86 -11.58 12.96
C LYS A 98 6.88 -12.67 12.61
N ASP A 99 7.36 -12.66 11.36
CA ASP A 99 8.53 -13.41 10.94
C ASP A 99 9.69 -12.41 10.79
N PRO A 100 10.64 -12.36 11.75
CA PRO A 100 11.75 -11.42 11.70
C PRO A 100 12.70 -11.66 10.52
N ALA A 101 12.72 -12.88 9.95
CA ALA A 101 13.55 -13.19 8.79
C ALA A 101 12.97 -12.64 7.48
N ASN A 102 11.68 -12.29 7.47
CA ASN A 102 10.98 -11.78 6.30
C ASN A 102 10.07 -10.59 6.66
N PRO A 103 10.64 -9.43 7.03
CA PRO A 103 9.86 -8.25 7.35
C PRO A 103 9.17 -7.68 6.10
N LEU A 104 7.88 -7.39 6.20
CA LEU A 104 7.09 -6.88 5.07
C LEU A 104 6.40 -5.56 5.41
N ILE A 105 6.54 -4.57 4.54
CA ILE A 105 5.88 -3.27 4.68
C ILE A 105 4.37 -3.44 4.44
N ARG A 106 3.56 -2.88 5.35
CA ARG A 106 2.08 -2.90 5.27
C ARG A 106 1.44 -1.52 5.24
N ASP A 107 2.18 -0.47 5.56
CA ASP A 107 1.66 0.89 5.49
C ASP A 107 2.80 1.91 5.41
N LEU A 108 2.48 3.03 4.79
CA LEU A 108 3.25 4.26 4.84
C LEU A 108 2.38 5.32 5.49
N ILE A 109 2.88 5.88 6.59
CA ILE A 109 2.21 6.94 7.34
C ILE A 109 3.04 8.21 7.11
N ILE A 110 2.56 9.07 6.25
CA ILE A 110 3.24 10.30 5.81
C ILE A 110 2.57 11.46 6.53
N GLU A 111 3.32 12.22 7.32
CA GLU A 111 2.77 13.34 8.12
C GLU A 111 1.52 12.94 8.93
N GLY A 112 1.53 11.72 9.49
CA GLY A 112 0.41 11.17 10.27
C GLY A 112 -0.74 10.55 9.44
N LEU A 113 -0.71 10.66 8.11
CA LEU A 113 -1.72 10.11 7.21
C LEU A 113 -1.31 8.74 6.68
N SER A 114 -2.10 7.72 6.99
CA SER A 114 -1.91 6.33 6.55
C SER A 114 -2.41 6.13 5.12
N LEU A 115 -1.51 5.75 4.22
CA LEU A 115 -1.88 5.45 2.83
C LEU A 115 -2.79 4.23 2.73
N ALA A 116 -2.54 3.18 3.53
CA ALA A 116 -3.41 2.00 3.52
C ALA A 116 -4.83 2.33 3.99
N ARG A 117 -4.97 3.23 4.97
CA ARG A 117 -6.26 3.71 5.46
C ARG A 117 -6.97 4.55 4.40
N THR A 118 -6.28 5.50 3.77
CA THR A 118 -6.83 6.30 2.68
C THR A 118 -7.33 5.39 1.55
N GLN A 119 -6.54 4.39 1.14
CA GLN A 119 -6.96 3.44 0.11
C GLN A 119 -8.23 2.67 0.48
N LYS A 120 -8.35 2.28 1.76
CA LYS A 120 -9.54 1.63 2.29
C LYS A 120 -10.77 2.53 2.21
N GLU A 121 -10.61 3.81 2.55
CA GLU A 121 -11.69 4.80 2.50
C GLU A 121 -12.12 5.05 1.03
N GLU A 122 -11.17 5.18 0.11
CA GLU A 122 -11.43 5.28 -1.34
C GLU A 122 -12.19 4.07 -1.88
N PHE A 123 -11.73 2.85 -1.59
CA PHE A 123 -12.39 1.62 -2.04
C PHE A 123 -13.78 1.49 -1.46
N ASN A 124 -13.96 1.83 -0.18
CA ASN A 124 -15.27 1.86 0.44
C ASN A 124 -16.21 2.84 -0.28
N SER A 125 -15.72 4.04 -0.64
CA SER A 125 -16.52 5.01 -1.39
C SER A 125 -16.95 4.45 -2.75
N VAL A 126 -16.03 3.85 -3.51
CA VAL A 126 -16.36 3.24 -4.81
C VAL A 126 -17.44 2.17 -4.65
N ILE A 127 -17.30 1.29 -3.67
CA ILE A 127 -18.28 0.21 -3.43
C ILE A 127 -19.64 0.79 -3.00
N GLN A 128 -19.66 1.73 -2.05
CA GLN A 128 -20.90 2.29 -1.51
C GLN A 128 -21.66 3.16 -2.53
N SER A 129 -20.95 3.91 -3.37
CA SER A 129 -21.57 4.66 -4.46
C SER A 129 -22.16 3.77 -5.57
N ASN A 130 -21.91 2.46 -5.52
CA ASN A 130 -22.44 1.45 -6.44
C ASN A 130 -23.25 0.39 -5.69
N ASP A 131 -24.03 0.80 -4.68
CA ASP A 131 -24.96 -0.05 -3.92
C ASP A 131 -24.34 -1.30 -3.27
N GLY A 132 -23.05 -1.23 -2.94
CA GLY A 132 -22.33 -2.36 -2.36
C GLY A 132 -21.76 -3.36 -3.37
N ASP A 133 -21.86 -3.09 -4.68
CA ASP A 133 -21.33 -3.98 -5.71
C ASP A 133 -19.80 -3.95 -5.77
N ILE A 134 -19.19 -5.06 -5.37
CA ILE A 134 -17.73 -5.23 -5.43
C ILE A 134 -17.20 -5.22 -6.87
N ASN A 135 -18.01 -5.57 -7.87
CA ASN A 135 -17.57 -5.59 -9.26
C ASN A 135 -17.28 -4.17 -9.77
N ALA A 136 -17.94 -3.14 -9.23
CA ALA A 136 -17.62 -1.75 -9.51
C ALA A 136 -16.17 -1.41 -9.13
N LEU A 137 -15.71 -1.89 -7.96
CA LEU A 137 -14.30 -1.75 -7.57
C LEU A 137 -13.39 -2.51 -8.53
N PHE A 138 -13.73 -3.75 -8.91
CA PHE A 138 -12.90 -4.53 -9.84
C PHE A 138 -12.76 -3.84 -11.21
N ALA A 139 -13.86 -3.27 -11.71
CA ALA A 139 -13.87 -2.51 -12.96
C ALA A 139 -12.98 -1.26 -12.85
N ASN A 140 -13.13 -0.49 -11.78
CA ASN A 140 -12.33 0.72 -11.55
C ASN A 140 -10.82 0.42 -11.50
N LEU A 141 -10.42 -0.62 -10.76
CA LEU A 141 -9.02 -1.03 -10.69
C LEU A 141 -8.49 -1.54 -12.04
N THR A 142 -9.32 -2.29 -12.79
CA THR A 142 -8.97 -2.80 -14.12
C THR A 142 -8.78 -1.68 -15.13
N GLU A 143 -9.66 -0.67 -15.10
CA GLU A 143 -9.53 0.53 -15.94
C GLU A 143 -8.21 1.27 -15.64
N PHE A 144 -7.88 1.46 -14.36
CA PHE A 144 -6.60 2.05 -13.96
C PHE A 144 -5.41 1.22 -14.46
N ILE A 145 -5.49 -0.11 -14.40
CA ILE A 145 -4.43 -1.01 -14.91
C ILE A 145 -4.23 -0.86 -16.43
N ASN A 146 -5.27 -0.54 -17.19
CA ASN A 146 -5.22 -0.46 -18.64
C ASN A 146 -4.85 0.94 -19.21
N LYS A 147 -4.98 2.00 -18.40
CA LYS A 147 -4.58 3.38 -18.77
C LYS A 147 -3.07 3.60 -18.77
#